data_AF-A0A960GIF2-F1
#
_entry.id   AF-A0A960GIF2-F1
#
_cell.length_a   1.000
_cell.length_b   1.000
_cell.length_c   1.000
_cell.angle_alpha   90.00
_cell.angle_beta   90.00
_cell.angle_gamma   90.00
#
_symmetry.space_group_name_H-M   'P 1'
#
loop_
_entity.id
_entity.type
_entity.pdbx_description
1 polymer ?
#
loop_
_entity_poly.entity_id
_entity_poly.type
_entity_poly.pdbx_seq_one_letter_code
_entity_poly.pdbx_strand_id
1 'polypeptide(L)'
;MIRTVVVPTPGREQRNFLSSLLVSSLPGASEAGPDDREAAIQDMTDGSDGITLRELNDVVRLARDQQIPLDDVEAAIRAHRVGVSDNPWRKDYLWDAVNDAEQNQVVSRRVLGQPAAVTKALDVLKRSVVGLSGAQARSSSRRPRGVLLFVGPTGTGKTELAKAIT
;
A
#
# COMPACT_ATOMS: atom_id res chain seq x y z
N MET A 1 4.44 32.18 -36.56
CA MET A 1 3.71 30.89 -36.69
C MET A 1 3.99 30.10 -35.43
N ILE A 2 3.01 29.92 -34.53
CA ILE A 2 3.21 29.20 -33.26
C ILE A 2 2.89 27.72 -33.51
N ARG A 3 3.85 26.82 -33.22
CA ARG A 3 3.67 25.37 -33.32
C ARG A 3 3.55 24.80 -31.91
N THR A 4 2.38 24.28 -31.58
CA THR A 4 2.15 23.59 -30.33
C THR A 4 2.75 22.19 -30.42
N VAL A 5 3.61 21.82 -29.45
CA VAL A 5 4.14 20.46 -29.29
C VAL A 5 3.56 19.90 -27.99
N VAL A 6 2.81 18.81 -28.09
CA VAL A 6 2.25 18.13 -26.92
C VAL A 6 3.31 17.15 -26.41
N VAL A 7 3.76 17.34 -25.17
CA VAL A 7 4.64 16.39 -24.49
C VAL A 7 3.76 15.44 -23.68
N PRO A 8 3.72 14.13 -24.01
CA PRO A 8 2.91 13.17 -23.28
C PRO A 8 3.51 12.85 -21.90
N THR A 9 2.69 12.27 -21.01
CA THR A 9 3.15 11.69 -19.74
C THR A 9 4.24 10.64 -20.02
N PRO A 10 5.32 10.60 -19.22
CA PRO A 10 6.41 9.64 -19.43
C PRO A 10 5.88 8.20 -19.35
N GLY A 11 6.31 7.38 -20.31
CA GLY A 11 6.07 5.93 -20.28
C GLY A 11 6.88 5.24 -19.19
N ARG A 12 6.60 3.95 -19.00
CA ARG A 12 7.25 3.13 -17.96
C ARG A 12 8.78 3.09 -18.12
N GLU A 13 9.27 3.01 -19.35
CA GLU A 13 10.71 2.98 -19.63
C GLU A 13 11.42 4.27 -19.20
N GLN A 14 10.85 5.45 -19.51
CA GLN A 14 11.43 6.72 -19.07
C GLN A 14 11.42 6.85 -17.54
N ARG A 15 10.35 6.39 -16.87
CA ARG A 15 10.29 6.39 -15.40
C ARG A 15 11.28 5.39 -14.79
N ASN A 16 11.46 4.22 -15.41
CA ASN A 16 12.44 3.22 -14.98
C ASN A 16 13.87 3.76 -15.08
N PHE A 17 14.19 4.38 -16.21
CA PHE A 17 15.47 5.03 -16.42
C PHE A 17 15.71 6.13 -15.36
N LEU A 18 14.73 6.98 -15.09
CA LEU A 18 14.89 8.00 -14.05
C LEU A 18 14.99 7.39 -12.65
N SER A 19 14.21 6.35 -12.36
CA SER A 19 14.23 5.65 -11.06
C SER A 19 15.60 5.01 -10.79
N SER A 20 16.23 4.39 -11.79
CA SER A 20 17.57 3.81 -11.62
C SER A 20 18.65 4.83 -11.29
N LEU A 21 18.50 6.07 -11.76
CA LEU A 21 19.38 7.18 -11.38
C LEU A 21 19.08 7.69 -9.97
N LEU A 22 17.80 7.83 -9.62
CA LEU A 22 17.37 8.51 -8.40
C LEU A 22 17.41 7.62 -7.14
N VAL A 23 17.15 6.32 -7.25
CA VAL A 23 17.15 5.38 -6.11
C VAL A 23 18.49 5.38 -5.38
N SER A 24 19.59 5.59 -6.11
CA SER A 24 20.93 5.70 -5.53
C SER A 24 21.09 6.84 -4.51
N SER A 25 20.21 7.85 -4.55
CA SER A 25 20.22 9.02 -3.66
C SER A 25 19.36 8.86 -2.41
N LEU A 26 18.62 7.75 -2.27
CA LEU A 26 17.75 7.52 -1.13
C LEU A 26 18.53 7.14 0.14
N PRO A 27 18.00 7.46 1.33
CA PRO A 27 18.52 6.95 2.60
C PRO A 27 18.61 5.41 2.60
N GLY A 28 19.72 4.86 3.09
CA GLY A 28 19.97 3.41 3.09
C GLY A 28 20.41 2.84 1.74
N ALA A 29 20.42 3.63 0.66
CA ALA A 29 20.82 3.12 -0.65
C ALA A 29 22.25 2.60 -0.67
N SER A 30 23.21 3.28 -0.04
CA SER A 30 24.62 2.88 0.00
C SER A 30 24.86 1.48 0.59
N GLU A 31 24.04 1.09 1.55
CA GLU A 31 24.14 -0.16 2.30
C GLU A 31 23.29 -1.29 1.68
N ALA A 32 22.32 -0.93 0.84
CA ALA A 32 21.43 -1.87 0.17
C ALA A 32 22.16 -2.76 -0.85
N GLY A 33 21.82 -4.04 -0.84
CA GLY A 33 22.30 -5.02 -1.82
C GLY A 33 21.76 -4.75 -3.23
N PRO A 34 22.31 -5.43 -4.26
CA PRO A 34 21.86 -5.27 -5.64
C PRO A 34 20.37 -5.63 -5.81
N ASP A 35 19.90 -6.67 -5.13
CA ASP A 35 18.49 -7.12 -5.21
C ASP A 35 17.53 -6.09 -4.59
N ASP A 36 17.89 -5.50 -3.45
CA ASP A 36 17.07 -4.48 -2.77
C ASP A 36 16.99 -3.20 -3.60
N ARG A 37 18.09 -2.80 -4.23
CA ARG A 37 18.13 -1.63 -5.13
C ARG A 37 17.27 -1.85 -6.36
N GLU A 38 17.36 -3.02 -6.99
CA GLU A 38 16.52 -3.38 -8.13
C GLU A 38 15.04 -3.40 -7.75
N ALA A 39 14.70 -3.95 -6.59
CA ALA A 39 13.34 -3.93 -6.06
C ALA A 39 12.84 -2.48 -5.86
N ALA A 40 13.63 -1.60 -5.27
CA ALA A 40 13.29 -0.20 -5.09
C ALA A 40 13.10 0.55 -6.42
N ILE A 41 13.87 0.22 -7.45
CA ILE A 41 13.69 0.79 -8.80
C ILE A 41 12.35 0.36 -9.40
N GLN A 42 12.01 -0.92 -9.27
CA GLN A 42 10.73 -1.45 -9.76
C GLN A 42 9.55 -0.82 -9.01
N ASP A 43 9.63 -0.75 -7.69
CA ASP A 43 8.61 -0.13 -6.84
C ASP A 43 8.43 1.36 -7.17
N MET A 44 9.53 2.09 -7.36
CA MET A 44 9.50 3.49 -7.79
C MET A 44 8.83 3.65 -9.17
N THR A 45 9.16 2.78 -10.11
CA THR A 45 8.68 2.82 -11.50
C THR A 45 7.18 2.53 -11.60
N ASP A 46 6.73 1.50 -10.90
CA ASP A 46 5.35 1.03 -10.95
C ASP A 46 4.44 1.89 -10.07
N GLY A 47 4.93 2.34 -8.92
CA GLY A 47 4.22 3.27 -8.03
C GLY A 47 4.07 4.68 -8.61
N SER A 48 4.99 5.12 -9.47
CA SER A 48 4.97 6.45 -10.11
C SER A 48 4.11 6.53 -11.37
N ASP A 49 3.35 5.49 -11.70
CA ASP A 49 2.51 5.51 -12.89
C ASP A 49 1.45 6.62 -12.86
N GLY A 50 1.44 7.45 -13.90
CA GLY A 50 0.59 8.63 -14.03
C GLY A 50 1.24 9.96 -13.61
N ILE A 51 2.45 9.95 -13.03
CA ILE A 51 3.17 11.19 -12.66
C ILE A 51 4.23 11.56 -13.70
N THR A 52 4.57 12.84 -13.77
CA THR A 52 5.63 13.39 -14.60
C THR A 52 7.03 13.07 -14.06
N LEU A 53 8.07 13.18 -14.91
CA LEU A 53 9.45 13.02 -14.45
C LEU A 53 9.86 14.10 -13.41
N ARG A 54 9.21 15.25 -13.42
CA ARG A 54 9.39 16.29 -12.39
C ARG A 54 8.84 15.83 -11.06
N GLU A 55 7.60 15.37 -11.03
CA GLU A 55 6.98 14.84 -9.81
C GLU A 55 7.76 13.64 -9.26
N LEU A 56 8.35 12.80 -10.12
CA LEU A 56 9.21 11.71 -9.66
C LEU A 56 10.49 12.22 -8.97
N ASN A 57 11.06 13.34 -9.41
CA ASN A 57 12.14 14.01 -8.68
C ASN A 57 11.66 14.56 -7.33
N ASP A 58 10.45 15.14 -7.29
CA ASP A 58 9.86 15.68 -6.07
C ASP A 58 9.59 14.56 -5.04
N VAL A 59 9.16 13.38 -5.49
CA VAL A 59 9.04 12.18 -4.64
C VAL A 59 10.38 11.82 -3.98
N VAL A 60 11.46 11.79 -4.74
CA VAL A 60 12.79 11.43 -4.22
C VAL A 60 13.35 12.52 -3.31
N ARG A 61 13.08 13.78 -3.62
CA ARG A 61 13.39 14.90 -2.72
C ARG A 61 12.64 14.75 -1.41
N LEU A 62 11.33 14.49 -1.46
CA LEU A 62 10.50 14.27 -0.29
C LEU A 62 11.02 13.09 0.55
N ALA A 63 11.42 12.00 -0.10
CA ALA A 63 11.97 10.83 0.57
C ALA A 63 13.25 11.18 1.36
N ARG A 64 14.15 11.95 0.75
CA ARG A 64 15.37 12.43 1.43
C ARG A 64 15.05 13.40 2.57
N ASP A 65 14.16 14.35 2.34
CA ASP A 65 13.78 15.36 3.33
C ASP A 65 13.10 14.73 4.55
N GLN A 66 12.31 13.68 4.35
CA GLN A 66 11.61 12.94 5.42
C GLN A 66 12.37 11.69 5.92
N GLN A 67 13.60 11.46 5.44
CA GLN A 67 14.40 10.27 5.78
C GLN A 67 13.67 8.94 5.53
N ILE A 68 12.88 8.86 4.47
CA ILE A 68 12.20 7.62 4.05
C ILE A 68 13.26 6.69 3.43
N PRO A 69 13.45 5.48 3.99
CA PRO A 69 14.48 4.55 3.53
C PRO A 69 14.15 3.91 2.17
N LEU A 70 15.18 3.38 1.51
CA LEU A 70 15.07 2.71 0.21
C LEU A 70 14.05 1.56 0.20
N ASP A 71 13.85 0.86 1.32
CA ASP A 71 12.90 -0.26 1.43
C ASP A 71 11.44 0.20 1.59
N ASP A 72 11.16 1.51 1.67
CA ASP A 72 9.81 2.07 1.77
C ASP A 72 9.58 3.23 0.76
N VAL A 73 10.12 3.10 -0.46
CA VAL A 73 9.92 4.10 -1.53
C VAL A 73 8.44 4.40 -1.79
N GLU A 74 7.56 3.40 -1.66
CA GLU A 74 6.12 3.58 -1.80
C GLU A 74 5.55 4.62 -0.81
N ALA A 75 6.14 4.77 0.38
CA ALA A 75 5.73 5.79 1.33
C ALA A 75 5.97 7.20 0.79
N ALA A 76 7.09 7.45 0.10
CA ALA A 76 7.37 8.75 -0.52
C ALA A 76 6.39 9.06 -1.66
N ILE A 77 6.04 8.05 -2.48
CA ILE A 77 5.05 8.19 -3.55
C ILE A 77 3.67 8.51 -2.97
N ARG A 78 3.26 7.81 -1.91
CA ARG A 78 1.99 8.05 -1.21
C ARG A 78 1.96 9.44 -0.57
N ALA A 79 3.04 9.83 0.10
CA ALA A 79 3.20 11.13 0.72
C ALA A 79 3.05 12.26 -0.30
N HIS A 80 3.67 12.11 -1.47
CA HIS A 80 3.55 13.08 -2.57
C HIS A 80 2.12 13.18 -3.11
N ARG A 81 1.45 12.04 -3.30
CA ARG A 81 0.09 12.00 -3.90
C ARG A 81 -1.02 12.47 -2.97
N VAL A 82 -0.93 12.11 -1.69
CA VAL A 82 -2.05 12.23 -0.74
C VAL A 82 -1.74 13.24 0.38
N GLY A 83 -0.48 13.71 0.49
CA GLY A 83 -0.04 14.60 1.56
C GLY A 83 0.12 13.92 2.92
N VAL A 84 0.01 12.59 2.99
CA VAL A 84 0.14 11.80 4.22
C VAL A 84 1.33 10.87 4.07
N SER A 85 2.39 11.13 4.84
CA SER A 85 3.60 10.29 4.87
C SER A 85 3.36 8.95 5.57
N ASP A 86 2.42 8.93 6.50
CA ASP A 86 2.14 7.76 7.30
C ASP A 86 1.59 6.61 6.44
N ASN A 87 2.12 5.41 6.66
CA ASN A 87 1.60 4.19 6.05
C ASN A 87 0.51 3.65 6.99
N PRO A 88 -0.79 3.77 6.65
CA PRO A 88 -1.86 3.35 7.54
C PRO A 88 -1.80 1.85 7.84
N TRP A 89 -1.10 1.07 6.99
CA TRP A 89 -1.02 -0.39 7.03
C TRP A 89 0.22 -0.94 7.75
N ARG A 90 1.21 -0.11 8.08
CA ARG A 90 2.47 -0.54 8.73
C ARG A 90 2.49 -0.29 10.25
N LYS A 91 1.40 0.20 10.86
CA LYS A 91 1.40 0.55 12.28
C LYS A 91 0.96 -0.60 13.17
N ASP A 92 1.63 -0.72 14.32
CA ASP A 92 1.32 -1.67 15.40
C ASP A 92 -0.15 -1.60 15.85
N TYR A 93 -0.77 -0.40 15.81
CA TYR A 93 -2.16 -0.22 16.22
C TYR A 93 -3.14 -1.06 15.39
N LEU A 94 -2.85 -1.38 14.12
CA LEU A 94 -3.74 -2.21 13.32
C LEU A 94 -3.74 -3.65 13.80
N TRP A 95 -2.57 -4.14 14.22
CA TRP A 95 -2.46 -5.47 14.78
C TRP A 95 -3.19 -5.55 16.11
N ASP A 96 -3.01 -4.52 16.97
CA ASP A 96 -3.72 -4.41 18.23
C ASP A 96 -5.23 -4.34 18.04
N ALA A 97 -5.72 -3.53 17.09
CA ALA A 97 -7.13 -3.41 16.79
C ALA A 97 -7.77 -4.73 16.32
N VAL A 98 -7.07 -5.49 15.45
CA VAL A 98 -7.57 -6.78 14.97
C VAL A 98 -7.55 -7.83 16.08
N ASN A 99 -6.54 -7.82 16.95
CA ASN A 99 -6.47 -8.70 18.11
C ASN A 99 -7.54 -8.36 19.15
N ASP A 100 -7.77 -7.07 19.41
CA ASP A 100 -8.82 -6.58 20.30
C ASP A 100 -10.20 -7.00 19.79
N ALA A 101 -10.45 -6.85 18.49
CA ALA A 101 -11.72 -7.25 17.87
C ALA A 101 -12.04 -8.75 18.08
N GLU A 102 -11.01 -9.60 18.10
CA GLU A 102 -11.13 -11.03 18.39
C GLU A 102 -11.29 -11.30 19.89
N GLN A 103 -10.36 -10.81 20.72
CA GLN A 103 -10.30 -11.09 22.16
C GLN A 103 -11.53 -10.54 22.90
N ASN A 104 -11.93 -9.31 22.59
CA ASN A 104 -13.09 -8.65 23.19
C ASN A 104 -14.40 -8.96 22.47
N GLN A 105 -14.37 -9.84 21.46
CA GLN A 105 -15.53 -10.28 20.69
C GLN A 105 -16.34 -9.11 20.12
N VAL A 106 -15.67 -8.01 19.77
CA VAL A 106 -16.30 -6.74 19.36
C VAL A 106 -17.23 -6.96 18.16
N VAL A 107 -16.78 -7.76 17.18
CA VAL A 107 -17.56 -8.09 15.98
C VAL A 107 -18.70 -9.08 16.32
N SER A 108 -18.42 -10.10 17.13
CA SER A 108 -19.41 -11.13 17.50
C SER A 108 -20.57 -10.57 18.34
N ARG A 109 -20.35 -9.49 19.09
CA ARG A 109 -21.42 -8.77 19.82
C ARG A 109 -22.38 -8.03 18.88
N ARG A 110 -21.91 -7.62 17.69
CA ARG A 110 -22.73 -6.92 16.69
C ARG A 110 -23.40 -7.88 15.70
N VAL A 111 -22.79 -9.03 15.42
CA VAL A 111 -23.27 -10.02 14.44
C VAL A 111 -23.53 -11.36 15.12
N LEU A 112 -24.76 -11.55 15.56
CA LEU A 112 -25.19 -12.76 16.27
C LEU A 112 -25.44 -13.93 15.29
N GLY A 113 -25.10 -15.14 15.72
CA GLY A 113 -25.40 -16.37 14.97
C GLY A 113 -24.53 -16.62 13.73
N GLN A 114 -23.46 -15.86 13.52
CA GLN A 114 -22.55 -16.01 12.37
C GLN A 114 -21.06 -16.17 12.77
N PRO A 115 -20.70 -17.06 13.73
CA PRO A 115 -19.33 -17.16 14.24
C PRO A 115 -18.31 -17.51 13.14
N ALA A 116 -18.66 -18.39 12.20
CA ALA A 116 -17.78 -18.76 11.09
C ALA A 116 -17.47 -17.58 10.15
N ALA A 117 -18.45 -16.71 9.89
CA ALA A 117 -18.26 -15.53 9.06
C ALA A 117 -17.35 -14.50 9.75
N VAL A 118 -17.53 -14.31 11.07
CA VAL A 118 -16.70 -13.41 11.88
C VAL A 118 -15.25 -13.89 11.90
N THR A 119 -14.99 -15.16 12.21
CA THR A 119 -13.64 -15.73 12.21
C THR A 119 -12.98 -15.56 10.85
N LYS A 120 -13.70 -15.85 9.75
CA LYS A 120 -13.11 -15.73 8.41
C LYS A 120 -12.77 -14.29 8.03
N ALA A 121 -13.58 -13.32 8.47
CA ALA A 121 -13.30 -11.91 8.27
C ALA A 121 -12.04 -11.48 9.03
N LEU A 122 -11.94 -11.83 10.32
CA LEU A 122 -10.77 -11.53 11.15
C LEU A 122 -9.49 -12.18 10.62
N ASP A 123 -9.55 -13.42 10.12
CA ASP A 123 -8.41 -14.10 9.49
C ASP A 123 -7.88 -13.34 8.26
N VAL A 124 -8.79 -12.81 7.43
CA VAL A 124 -8.41 -12.02 6.25
C VAL A 124 -7.77 -10.71 6.67
N LEU A 125 -8.32 -10.03 7.69
CA LEU A 125 -7.74 -8.80 8.22
C LEU A 125 -6.35 -9.04 8.82
N LYS A 126 -6.17 -10.07 9.65
CA LYS A 126 -4.87 -10.46 10.22
C LYS A 126 -3.82 -10.63 9.12
N ARG A 127 -4.12 -11.46 8.11
CA ARG A 127 -3.20 -11.68 6.97
C ARG A 127 -2.90 -10.40 6.20
N SER A 128 -3.86 -9.48 6.11
CA SER A 128 -3.68 -8.19 5.43
C SER A 128 -2.76 -7.27 6.21
N VAL A 129 -2.88 -7.23 7.53
CA VAL A 129 -2.04 -6.42 8.44
C VAL A 129 -0.59 -6.93 8.44
N VAL A 130 -0.38 -8.25 8.52
CA VAL A 130 0.99 -8.82 8.54
C VAL A 130 1.63 -8.93 7.15
N GLY A 131 0.99 -8.37 6.11
CA GLY A 131 1.52 -8.40 4.74
C GLY A 131 1.54 -9.79 4.07
N LEU A 132 0.89 -10.80 4.68
CA LEU A 132 0.77 -12.16 4.12
C LEU A 132 -0.28 -12.26 3.01
N SER A 133 -1.08 -11.23 2.83
CA SER A 133 -1.97 -11.10 1.69
C SER A 133 -1.18 -10.81 0.41
N GLY A 134 -0.81 -11.87 -0.31
CA GLY A 134 0.00 -11.78 -1.51
C GLY A 134 1.47 -12.10 -1.29
N ALA A 135 1.81 -12.97 -0.33
CA ALA A 135 3.18 -13.44 -0.05
C ALA A 135 3.99 -13.99 -1.26
N GLN A 136 3.36 -14.15 -2.44
CA GLN A 136 3.98 -14.56 -3.70
C GLN A 136 4.20 -13.40 -4.70
N ALA A 137 3.68 -12.20 -4.42
CA ALA A 137 3.75 -11.04 -5.30
C ALA A 137 4.24 -9.83 -4.51
N ARG A 138 5.57 -9.65 -4.48
CA ARG A 138 6.19 -8.38 -4.13
C ARG A 138 5.65 -7.33 -5.10
N SER A 139 5.24 -6.18 -4.58
CA SER A 139 4.84 -5.00 -5.35
C SER A 139 3.52 -5.08 -6.12
N SER A 140 2.46 -4.64 -5.46
CA SER A 140 1.40 -3.91 -6.15
C SER A 140 0.62 -3.10 -5.11
N SER A 141 1.06 -1.86 -4.85
CA SER A 141 0.28 -0.85 -4.09
C SER A 141 -1.16 -0.70 -4.59
N ARG A 142 -1.46 -1.09 -5.84
CA ARG A 142 -2.79 -1.06 -6.46
C ARG A 142 -3.65 -2.29 -6.20
N ARG A 143 -3.11 -3.39 -5.66
CA ARG A 143 -3.87 -4.62 -5.43
C ARG A 143 -4.50 -4.61 -4.04
N PRO A 144 -5.80 -4.94 -3.90
CA PRO A 144 -6.42 -5.03 -2.59
C PRO A 144 -5.70 -6.09 -1.73
N ARG A 145 -5.37 -5.71 -0.49
CA ARG A 145 -4.75 -6.59 0.52
C ARG A 145 -5.72 -7.68 0.99
N GLY A 146 -7.01 -7.57 0.74
CA GLY A 146 -7.97 -8.60 1.09
C GLY A 146 -9.30 -8.30 0.43
N VAL A 147 -10.02 -9.35 0.03
CA VAL A 147 -11.37 -9.22 -0.52
C VAL A 147 -12.28 -10.13 0.29
N LEU A 148 -13.35 -9.56 0.82
CA LEU A 148 -14.39 -10.26 1.54
C LEU A 148 -15.68 -10.19 0.72
N LEU A 149 -16.32 -11.35 0.51
CA LEU A 149 -17.63 -11.44 -0.13
C LEU A 149 -18.62 -12.07 0.85
N PHE A 150 -19.62 -11.31 1.28
CA PHE A 150 -20.66 -11.80 2.18
C PHE A 150 -21.91 -12.20 1.38
N VAL A 151 -22.28 -13.48 1.43
CA VAL A 151 -23.40 -14.06 0.68
C VAL A 151 -24.35 -14.78 1.63
N GLY A 152 -25.66 -14.69 1.39
CA GLY A 152 -26.68 -15.38 2.17
C GLY A 152 -28.04 -14.66 2.20
N PRO A 153 -29.07 -15.26 2.82
CA PRO A 153 -30.44 -14.70 2.90
C PRO A 153 -30.48 -13.29 3.48
N THR A 154 -31.53 -12.51 3.20
CA THR A 154 -31.70 -11.18 3.80
C THR A 154 -31.84 -11.28 5.33
N GLY A 155 -31.45 -10.23 6.05
CA GLY A 155 -31.56 -10.19 7.52
C GLY A 155 -30.52 -10.99 8.32
N THR A 156 -29.58 -11.70 7.67
CA THR A 156 -28.57 -12.52 8.37
C THR A 156 -27.33 -11.79 8.89
N GLY A 157 -27.33 -10.44 8.86
CA GLY A 157 -26.22 -9.65 9.41
C GLY A 157 -25.04 -9.41 8.47
N LYS A 158 -25.13 -9.71 7.16
CA LYS A 158 -24.06 -9.43 6.17
C LYS A 158 -23.58 -7.97 6.16
N THR A 159 -24.54 -7.03 6.17
CA THR A 159 -24.25 -5.59 6.20
C THR A 159 -23.72 -5.16 7.56
N GLU A 160 -24.23 -5.73 8.65
CA GLU A 160 -23.72 -5.46 9.99
C GLU A 160 -22.30 -5.98 10.18
N LEU A 161 -21.95 -7.11 9.57
CA LEU A 161 -20.58 -7.61 9.54
C LEU A 161 -19.64 -6.65 8.82
N ALA A 162 -20.05 -6.11 7.66
CA ALA A 162 -19.27 -5.10 6.95
C ALA A 162 -19.07 -3.81 7.78
N LYS A 163 -20.10 -3.36 8.51
CA LYS A 163 -20.02 -2.19 9.41
C LYS A 163 -19.26 -2.46 10.72
N ALA A 164 -19.09 -3.72 11.10
CA ALA A 164 -18.40 -4.09 12.33
C ALA A 164 -16.88 -4.15 12.16
N ILE A 165 -16.42 -4.29 10.91
CA ILE A 165 -15.00 -4.39 10.56
C ILE A 165 -14.43 -3.10 9.94
N THR A 166 -15.27 -2.09 9.70
CA THR A 166 -14.90 -0.77 9.16
C THR A 166 -15.07 0.27 10.25
#